data_AF-A0A2G6HID6-F1
#
_entry.id   AF-A0A2G6HID6-F1
#
_cell.length_a   1.000
_cell.length_b   1.000
_cell.length_c   1.000
_cell.angle_alpha   90.00
_cell.angle_beta   90.00
_cell.angle_gamma   90.00
#
_symmetry.space_group_name_H-M   'P 1'
#
loop_
_entity.id
_entity.type
_entity.pdbx_description
1 polymer ?
#
loop_
_entity_poly.entity_id
_entity_poly.type
_entity_poly.pdbx_seq_one_letter_code
_entity_poly.pdbx_strand_id
1 'polypeptide(L)'
;MNSSVALIVNPIAGVGGAAGLKGSDGLAVQQLARQRGGISMAVERATQTLAWLPPNTEVLTCSGPMGQHSVEAAGHRAKVVYQPAKVSTAEDTIAACQAMISAGAKLILFAGGDGTARDIVKANLPPMGEGKTSFPSLRLGEGRGEGKNSPQQIAVIAIPAGVKIYSPCFAISPAAAGRMLAAFLAGNTEIENKAVIDVAEDDLRAGRVELREYGTLP
;
A
#
# COMPACT_ATOMS: atom_id res chain seq x y z
N MET A 1 3.83 3.09 23.42
CA MET A 1 3.32 2.10 22.46
C MET A 1 2.76 2.88 21.29
N ASN A 2 3.45 2.75 20.16
CA ASN A 2 3.51 3.76 19.10
C ASN A 2 2.43 3.52 18.05
N SER A 3 1.85 4.62 17.57
CA SER A 3 1.13 4.75 16.30
C SER A 3 1.78 3.89 15.20
N SER A 4 1.15 2.76 14.86
CA SER A 4 1.79 1.74 14.03
C SER A 4 1.54 2.02 12.55
N VAL A 5 2.55 2.60 11.90
CA VAL A 5 2.63 2.73 10.44
C VAL A 5 3.05 1.37 9.88
N ALA A 6 2.36 0.91 8.84
CA ALA A 6 2.66 -0.33 8.15
C ALA A 6 2.93 -0.09 6.66
N LEU A 7 3.77 -0.91 6.03
CA LEU A 7 4.10 -0.84 4.61
C LEU A 7 3.99 -2.21 3.93
N ILE A 8 3.28 -2.25 2.81
CA ILE A 8 3.28 -3.37 1.86
C ILE A 8 3.83 -2.88 0.52
N VAL A 9 4.78 -3.60 -0.07
CA VAL A 9 5.28 -3.32 -1.42
C VAL A 9 4.98 -4.52 -2.30
N ASN A 10 4.32 -4.30 -3.43
CA ASN A 10 4.24 -5.32 -4.46
C ASN A 10 5.51 -5.23 -5.34
N PRO A 11 6.48 -6.17 -5.23
CA PRO A 11 7.78 -6.03 -5.86
C PRO A 11 7.74 -6.10 -7.39
N ILE A 12 6.67 -6.66 -7.97
CA ILE A 12 6.51 -6.83 -9.41
C ILE A 12 5.61 -5.76 -10.05
N ALA A 13 5.02 -4.86 -9.25
CA ALA A 13 4.15 -3.81 -9.77
C ALA A 13 4.89 -2.91 -10.76
N GLY A 14 4.21 -2.55 -11.87
CA GLY A 14 4.74 -1.62 -12.87
C GLY A 14 5.75 -2.21 -13.86
N VAL A 15 6.27 -3.43 -13.62
CA VAL A 15 7.26 -4.11 -14.48
C VAL A 15 6.79 -4.24 -15.94
N GLY A 16 5.51 -4.53 -16.14
CA GLY A 16 4.91 -4.64 -17.47
C GLY A 16 4.90 -3.33 -18.25
N GLY A 17 4.48 -2.24 -17.59
CA GLY A 17 4.45 -0.91 -18.22
C GLY A 17 5.84 -0.43 -18.64
N ALA A 18 6.84 -0.64 -17.78
CA ALA A 18 8.24 -0.32 -18.09
C ALA A 18 8.77 -1.10 -19.32
N ALA A 19 8.24 -2.30 -19.57
CA ALA A 19 8.59 -3.14 -20.72
C ALA A 19 7.71 -2.93 -21.96
N GLY A 20 6.84 -1.91 -21.97
CA GLY A 20 5.88 -1.66 -23.05
C GLY A 20 4.77 -2.72 -23.16
N LEU A 21 4.53 -3.49 -22.11
CA LEU A 21 3.49 -4.51 -22.03
C LEU A 21 2.20 -3.95 -21.42
N LYS A 22 1.09 -4.64 -21.65
CA LYS A 22 -0.24 -4.17 -21.20
C LYS A 22 -0.47 -4.29 -19.69
N GLY A 23 0.33 -5.05 -18.96
CA GLY A 23 0.21 -5.28 -17.52
C GLY A 23 1.38 -6.11 -16.99
N SER A 24 1.41 -6.43 -15.70
CA SER A 24 2.40 -7.32 -15.05
C SER A 24 1.85 -8.70 -14.70
N ASP A 25 0.63 -9.00 -15.15
CA ASP A 25 -0.13 -10.14 -14.65
C ASP A 25 0.18 -11.42 -15.45
N GLY A 26 0.38 -12.51 -14.71
CA GLY A 26 0.83 -13.79 -15.23
C GLY A 26 2.35 -13.94 -15.32
N LEU A 27 2.84 -15.12 -14.97
CA LEU A 27 4.27 -15.43 -14.94
C LEU A 27 4.96 -15.20 -16.30
N ALA A 28 4.29 -15.52 -17.41
CA ALA A 28 4.82 -15.31 -18.75
C ALA A 28 5.05 -13.82 -19.06
N VAL A 29 4.15 -12.93 -18.62
CA VAL A 29 4.28 -11.48 -18.83
C VAL A 29 5.39 -10.91 -17.95
N GLN A 30 5.51 -11.37 -16.71
CA GLN A 30 6.60 -10.97 -15.82
C GLN A 30 7.97 -11.42 -16.35
N GLN A 31 8.06 -12.65 -16.84
CA GLN A 31 9.28 -13.17 -17.47
C GLN A 31 9.65 -12.37 -18.71
N LEU A 32 8.67 -12.12 -19.60
CA LEU A 32 8.89 -11.32 -20.81
C LEU A 32 9.30 -9.88 -20.47
N ALA A 33 8.67 -9.27 -19.46
CA ALA A 33 9.02 -7.93 -19.02
C ALA A 33 10.47 -7.88 -18.50
N ARG A 34 10.87 -8.86 -17.68
CA ARG A 34 12.26 -8.97 -17.21
C ARG A 34 13.25 -9.17 -18.37
N GLN A 35 12.92 -10.01 -19.36
CA GLN A 35 13.74 -10.18 -20.57
C GLN A 35 13.88 -8.88 -21.37
N ARG A 36 12.86 -8.01 -21.32
CA ARG A 36 12.88 -6.66 -21.93
C ARG A 36 13.48 -5.58 -21.03
N GLY A 37 14.08 -5.93 -19.90
CA GLY A 37 14.68 -4.97 -18.97
C GLY A 37 13.66 -4.19 -18.14
N GLY A 38 12.41 -4.66 -18.03
CA GLY A 38 11.38 -4.08 -17.17
C GLY A 38 11.77 -4.19 -15.69
N ILE A 39 12.02 -3.05 -15.06
CA ILE A 39 12.38 -2.95 -13.64
C ILE A 39 11.21 -2.34 -12.88
N SER A 40 10.88 -2.92 -11.73
CA SER A 40 9.88 -2.36 -10.81
C SER A 40 10.46 -1.17 -10.07
N MET A 41 9.70 -0.08 -10.00
CA MET A 41 10.03 1.07 -9.15
C MET A 41 9.38 0.99 -7.76
N ALA A 42 8.65 -0.10 -7.43
CA ALA A 42 7.83 -0.16 -6.23
C ALA A 42 8.65 0.03 -4.94
N VAL A 43 9.81 -0.64 -4.84
CA VAL A 43 10.72 -0.52 -3.69
C VAL A 43 11.24 0.90 -3.56
N GLU A 44 11.74 1.49 -4.65
CA GLU A 44 12.32 2.83 -4.66
C GLU A 44 11.29 3.91 -4.29
N ARG A 45 10.08 3.83 -4.87
CA ARG A 45 9.00 4.78 -4.59
C ARG A 45 8.48 4.67 -3.16
N ALA A 46 8.44 3.45 -2.60
CA ALA A 46 8.16 3.26 -1.18
C ALA A 46 9.26 3.88 -0.31
N THR A 47 10.54 3.67 -0.63
CA THR A 47 11.67 4.30 0.08
C THR A 47 11.57 5.82 0.08
N GLN A 48 11.29 6.43 -1.08
CA GLN A 48 11.10 7.88 -1.22
C GLN A 48 9.94 8.41 -0.35
N THR A 49 8.86 7.63 -0.24
CA THR A 49 7.70 7.99 0.59
C THR A 49 8.06 7.90 2.08
N LEU A 50 8.76 6.83 2.48
CA LEU A 50 9.16 6.61 3.86
C LEU A 50 10.16 7.66 4.38
N ALA A 51 10.95 8.30 3.51
CA ALA A 51 11.86 9.38 3.90
C ALA A 51 11.16 10.59 4.58
N TRP A 52 9.83 10.67 4.53
CA TRP A 52 9.01 11.66 5.23
C TRP A 52 8.64 11.27 6.66
N LEU A 53 8.95 10.04 7.08
CA LEU A 53 8.79 9.62 8.47
C LEU A 53 9.87 10.27 9.34
N PRO A 54 9.60 10.45 10.64
CA PRO A 54 10.63 10.80 11.60
C PRO A 54 11.77 9.77 11.57
N PRO A 55 13.04 10.20 11.74
CA PRO A 55 14.18 9.30 11.77
C PRO A 55 13.99 8.17 12.79
N ASN A 56 14.54 6.98 12.49
CA ASN A 56 14.47 5.83 13.40
C ASN A 56 13.04 5.40 13.79
N THR A 57 12.04 5.69 12.96
CA THR A 57 10.68 5.13 13.09
C THR A 57 10.70 3.60 12.93
N GLU A 58 9.89 2.88 13.71
CA GLU A 58 9.64 1.46 13.52
C GLU A 58 8.42 1.28 12.60
N VAL A 59 8.55 0.49 11.54
CA VAL A 59 7.51 0.27 10.53
C VAL A 59 7.16 -1.21 10.46
N LEU A 60 5.87 -1.54 10.61
CA LEU A 60 5.37 -2.89 10.39
C LEU A 60 5.45 -3.23 8.90
N THR A 61 6.10 -4.33 8.54
CA THR A 61 6.35 -4.63 7.12
C THR A 61 6.45 -6.12 6.85
N CYS A 62 6.55 -6.49 5.57
CA CYS A 62 6.92 -7.83 5.13
C CYS A 62 8.45 -7.96 4.96
N SER A 63 8.98 -9.18 5.02
CA SER A 63 10.40 -9.43 4.75
C SER A 63 10.79 -9.18 3.30
N GLY A 64 12.07 -8.87 3.07
CA GLY A 64 12.65 -8.72 1.74
C GLY A 64 12.03 -7.57 0.92
N PRO A 65 11.83 -7.76 -0.40
CA PRO A 65 11.38 -6.68 -1.28
C PRO A 65 9.89 -6.31 -1.10
N MET A 66 9.12 -7.09 -0.32
CA MET A 66 7.74 -6.73 0.02
C MET A 66 7.63 -5.62 1.07
N GLY A 67 8.76 -5.10 1.57
CA GLY A 67 8.79 -3.80 2.24
C GLY A 67 10.00 -3.58 3.15
N GLN A 68 10.58 -4.65 3.72
CA GLN A 68 11.79 -4.55 4.56
C GLN A 68 12.91 -3.76 3.86
N HIS A 69 13.19 -4.05 2.59
CA HIS A 69 14.21 -3.32 1.84
C HIS A 69 13.92 -1.82 1.75
N SER A 70 12.66 -1.42 1.56
CA SER A 70 12.27 -0.01 1.51
C SER A 70 12.41 0.68 2.85
N VAL A 71 12.03 0.00 3.94
CA VAL A 71 12.13 0.52 5.30
C VAL A 71 13.59 0.74 5.71
N GLU A 72 14.44 -0.25 5.49
CA GLU A 72 15.87 -0.17 5.82
C GLU A 72 16.59 0.86 4.95
N ALA A 73 16.31 0.90 3.64
CA ALA A 73 16.89 1.89 2.73
C ALA A 73 16.51 3.34 3.09
N ALA A 74 15.35 3.54 3.72
CA ALA A 74 14.92 4.86 4.21
C ALA A 74 15.51 5.21 5.58
N GLY A 75 16.29 4.34 6.21
CA GLY A 75 16.89 4.57 7.53
C GLY A 75 15.94 4.32 8.72
N HIS A 76 14.94 3.45 8.53
CA HIS A 76 13.96 3.08 9.56
C HIS A 76 14.15 1.63 10.02
N ARG A 77 13.51 1.25 11.14
CA ARG A 77 13.54 -0.12 11.65
C ARG A 77 12.37 -0.93 11.10
N ALA A 78 12.67 -1.98 10.35
CA ALA A 78 11.68 -2.92 9.87
C ALA A 78 11.26 -3.89 10.99
N LYS A 79 9.99 -3.86 11.37
CA LYS A 79 9.36 -4.92 12.18
C LYS A 79 8.61 -5.86 11.25
N VAL A 80 9.23 -6.98 10.92
CA VAL A 80 8.65 -7.97 10.02
C VAL A 80 7.49 -8.69 10.71
N VAL A 81 6.29 -8.55 10.16
CA VAL A 81 5.06 -9.22 10.63
C VAL A 81 4.55 -10.28 9.66
N TYR A 82 5.12 -10.33 8.46
CA TYR A 82 4.78 -11.30 7.43
C TYR A 82 6.01 -11.66 6.59
N GLN A 83 6.12 -12.93 6.22
CA GLN A 83 7.19 -13.43 5.37
C GLN A 83 6.58 -14.22 4.21
N PRO A 84 6.67 -13.70 2.97
CA PRO A 84 6.19 -14.43 1.80
C PRO A 84 7.13 -15.60 1.48
N ALA A 85 6.68 -16.48 0.60
CA ALA A 85 7.57 -17.39 -0.11
C ALA A 85 8.58 -16.62 -1.00
N LYS A 86 9.44 -17.35 -1.70
CA LYS A 86 10.50 -16.74 -2.55
C LYS A 86 9.96 -15.79 -3.63
N VAL A 87 8.75 -16.04 -4.13
CA VAL A 87 8.03 -15.17 -5.06
C VAL A 87 6.69 -14.83 -4.41
N SER A 88 6.39 -13.55 -4.25
CA SER A 88 5.12 -13.12 -3.67
C SER A 88 3.96 -13.16 -4.66
N THR A 89 2.78 -13.32 -4.10
CA THR A 89 1.48 -13.50 -4.77
C THR A 89 0.46 -12.47 -4.30
N ALA A 90 -0.73 -12.49 -4.90
CA ALA A 90 -1.86 -11.70 -4.42
C ALA A 90 -2.27 -12.11 -3.00
N GLU A 91 -2.25 -13.41 -2.72
CA GLU A 91 -2.54 -13.99 -1.41
C GLU A 91 -1.56 -13.50 -0.34
N ASP A 92 -0.26 -13.35 -0.70
CA ASP A 92 0.73 -12.76 0.21
C ASP A 92 0.38 -11.30 0.55
N THR A 93 -0.15 -10.52 -0.41
CA THR A 93 -0.57 -9.13 -0.17
C THR A 93 -1.75 -9.07 0.80
N ILE A 94 -2.75 -9.95 0.61
CA ILE A 94 -3.92 -10.06 1.49
C ILE A 94 -3.50 -10.46 2.91
N ALA A 95 -2.70 -11.53 3.03
CA ALA A 95 -2.25 -12.05 4.31
C ALA A 95 -1.32 -11.07 5.06
N ALA A 96 -0.46 -10.35 4.33
CA ALA A 96 0.37 -9.28 4.89
C ALA A 96 -0.48 -8.16 5.50
N CYS A 97 -1.51 -7.71 4.77
CA CYS A 97 -2.43 -6.68 5.25
C CYS A 97 -3.14 -7.14 6.53
N GLN A 98 -3.66 -8.36 6.55
CA GLN A 98 -4.30 -8.95 7.75
C GLN A 98 -3.34 -9.07 8.94
N ALA A 99 -2.08 -9.45 8.71
CA ALA A 99 -1.05 -9.50 9.73
C ALA A 99 -0.75 -8.10 10.33
N MET A 100 -0.75 -7.05 9.49
CA MET A 100 -0.54 -5.67 9.93
C MET A 100 -1.72 -5.15 10.76
N ILE A 101 -2.96 -5.44 10.33
CA ILE A 101 -4.18 -5.12 11.10
C ILE A 101 -4.08 -5.76 12.50
N SER A 102 -3.76 -7.06 12.54
CA SER A 102 -3.63 -7.84 13.78
C SER A 102 -2.48 -7.34 14.66
N ALA A 103 -1.40 -6.81 14.06
CA ALA A 103 -0.28 -6.20 14.76
C ALA A 103 -0.57 -4.76 15.25
N GLY A 104 -1.78 -4.23 15.03
CA GLY A 104 -2.22 -2.93 15.54
C GLY A 104 -1.94 -1.75 14.60
N ALA A 105 -1.76 -1.99 13.29
CA ALA A 105 -1.61 -0.92 12.32
C ALA A 105 -2.77 0.08 12.39
N LYS A 106 -2.44 1.37 12.28
CA LYS A 106 -3.39 2.50 12.18
C LYS A 106 -3.33 3.18 10.82
N LEU A 107 -2.21 3.01 10.12
CA LEU A 107 -1.99 3.46 8.75
C LEU A 107 -1.30 2.34 7.99
N ILE A 108 -1.85 2.01 6.83
CA ILE A 108 -1.22 1.09 5.88
C ILE A 108 -0.81 1.91 4.65
N LEU A 109 0.49 1.98 4.39
CA LEU A 109 1.00 2.38 3.09
C LEU A 109 1.10 1.15 2.21
N PHE A 110 0.75 1.28 0.93
CA PHE A 110 1.11 0.24 -0.03
C PHE A 110 1.66 0.82 -1.32
N ALA A 111 2.68 0.17 -1.89
CA ALA A 111 3.24 0.52 -3.20
C ALA A 111 2.84 -0.54 -4.23
N GLY A 112 2.05 -0.13 -5.23
CA GLY A 112 1.47 -1.07 -6.21
C GLY A 112 0.73 -0.38 -7.36
N GLY A 113 -0.11 -1.16 -8.05
CA GLY A 113 -1.10 -0.67 -9.02
C GLY A 113 -2.52 -1.09 -8.61
N ASP A 114 -3.50 -0.92 -9.49
CA ASP A 114 -4.92 -1.18 -9.17
C ASP A 114 -5.17 -2.63 -8.70
N GLY A 115 -4.51 -3.62 -9.31
CA GLY A 115 -4.58 -5.02 -8.84
C GLY A 115 -4.13 -5.19 -7.38
N THR A 116 -3.11 -4.45 -6.94
CA THR A 116 -2.67 -4.44 -5.53
C THR A 116 -3.69 -3.75 -4.63
N ALA A 117 -4.28 -2.64 -5.07
CA ALA A 117 -5.35 -1.98 -4.33
C ALA A 117 -6.57 -2.91 -4.14
N ARG A 118 -6.93 -3.66 -5.17
CA ARG A 118 -7.97 -4.70 -5.12
C ARG A 118 -7.65 -5.79 -4.09
N ASP A 119 -6.39 -6.21 -4.02
CA ASP A 119 -5.98 -7.21 -3.02
C ASP A 119 -6.03 -6.64 -1.59
N ILE A 120 -5.70 -5.36 -1.39
CA ILE A 120 -5.88 -4.70 -0.09
C ILE A 120 -7.37 -4.61 0.30
N VAL A 121 -8.28 -4.35 -0.64
CA VAL A 121 -9.73 -4.39 -0.36
C VAL A 121 -10.16 -5.77 0.14
N LYS A 122 -9.68 -6.85 -0.48
CA LYS A 122 -9.98 -8.23 -0.07
C LYS A 122 -9.46 -8.58 1.33
N ALA A 123 -8.50 -7.82 1.87
CA ALA A 123 -8.03 -8.01 3.25
C ALA A 123 -9.07 -7.61 4.30
N ASN A 124 -10.19 -7.00 3.89
CA ASN A 124 -11.35 -6.66 4.73
C ASN A 124 -10.96 -5.76 5.91
N LEU A 125 -10.44 -4.58 5.58
CA LEU A 125 -10.13 -3.54 6.57
C LEU A 125 -11.36 -3.24 7.44
N PRO A 126 -11.17 -2.91 8.72
CA PRO A 126 -12.28 -2.49 9.57
C PRO A 126 -13.03 -1.31 8.93
N PRO A 127 -14.37 -1.33 8.91
CA PRO A 127 -15.14 -0.26 8.29
C PRO A 127 -14.91 1.06 9.03
N MET A 128 -14.69 2.12 8.28
CA MET A 128 -14.82 3.47 8.81
C MET A 128 -16.28 3.88 8.86
N GLY A 129 -16.65 4.69 9.86
CA GLY A 129 -17.97 5.33 9.91
C GLY A 129 -18.21 6.21 8.67
N GLU A 130 -19.47 6.47 8.35
CA GLU A 130 -19.84 7.31 7.20
C GLU A 130 -19.34 8.76 7.38
N GLY A 131 -18.80 9.35 6.30
CA GLY A 131 -18.40 10.76 6.24
C GLY A 131 -16.89 11.01 6.39
N LYS A 132 -16.51 12.30 6.30
CA LYS A 132 -15.14 12.75 6.57
C LYS A 132 -14.88 12.70 8.06
N THR A 133 -13.92 11.89 8.50
CA THR A 133 -13.53 11.85 9.92
C THR A 133 -12.17 12.52 10.10
N SER A 134 -12.08 13.43 11.06
CA SER A 134 -10.78 13.91 11.56
C SER A 134 -10.11 12.77 12.32
N PHE A 135 -8.92 12.33 11.88
CA PHE A 135 -8.17 11.32 12.62
C PHE A 135 -7.48 11.98 13.83
N PRO A 136 -7.58 11.41 15.05
CA PRO A 136 -6.90 11.98 16.21
C PRO A 136 -5.38 11.97 15.96
N SER A 137 -4.73 13.11 16.23
CA SER A 137 -3.29 13.28 16.04
C SER A 137 -2.51 12.11 16.61
N LEU A 138 -1.76 11.42 15.76
CA LEU A 138 -0.91 10.31 16.16
C LEU A 138 0.35 10.88 16.83
N ARG A 139 0.26 11.19 18.13
CA ARG A 139 1.45 11.56 18.91
C ARG A 139 2.40 10.37 18.94
N LEU A 140 3.53 10.49 18.25
CA LEU A 140 4.66 9.59 18.42
C LEU A 140 5.23 9.81 19.83
N GLY A 141 4.83 8.98 20.79
CA GLY A 141 5.58 8.83 22.04
C GLY A 141 4.94 9.24 23.37
N GLU A 142 3.62 9.32 23.55
CA GLU A 142 3.04 9.49 24.90
C GLU A 142 1.93 8.48 25.19
N GLY A 143 2.07 7.77 26.31
CA GLY A 143 1.09 6.77 26.77
C GLY A 143 0.15 7.33 27.83
N ARG A 144 -1.15 7.04 27.70
CA ARG A 144 -2.01 6.28 28.64
C ARG A 144 -3.47 6.44 28.23
N GLY A 145 -4.24 5.36 28.34
CA GLY A 145 -5.69 5.39 28.22
C GLY A 145 -6.26 4.03 27.82
N GLU A 146 -6.36 3.11 28.77
CA GLU A 146 -7.39 2.07 28.70
C GLU A 146 -8.75 2.80 28.66
N GLY A 147 -9.46 2.72 27.54
CA GLY A 147 -10.65 3.53 27.34
C GLY A 147 -11.42 3.15 26.07
N LYS A 148 -12.35 2.21 26.24
CA LYS A 148 -13.48 1.86 25.37
C LYS A 148 -13.14 1.28 23.99
N ASN A 149 -13.85 0.18 23.70
CA ASN A 149 -13.87 -0.65 22.49
C ASN A 149 -14.31 0.18 21.26
N SER A 150 -13.48 1.14 20.86
CA SER A 150 -13.67 1.97 19.68
C SER A 150 -13.23 1.13 18.48
N PRO A 151 -14.02 1.03 17.40
CA PRO A 151 -13.61 0.27 16.22
C PRO A 151 -12.25 0.75 15.72
N GLN A 152 -11.33 -0.18 15.46
CA GLN A 152 -9.97 0.11 15.00
C GLN A 152 -10.06 0.76 13.62
N GLN A 153 -9.97 2.09 13.56
CA GLN A 153 -9.92 2.80 12.27
C GLN A 153 -8.52 2.67 11.67
N ILE A 154 -8.46 2.27 10.39
CA ILE A 154 -7.22 2.12 9.64
C ILE A 154 -7.32 2.99 8.41
N ALA A 155 -6.34 3.86 8.21
CA ALA A 155 -6.19 4.67 7.02
C ALA A 155 -5.29 3.98 5.99
N VAL A 156 -5.46 4.30 4.70
CA VAL A 156 -4.63 3.76 3.63
C VAL A 156 -4.02 4.89 2.79
N ILE A 157 -2.71 4.81 2.54
CA ILE A 157 -2.04 5.67 1.55
C ILE A 157 -1.47 4.79 0.45
N ALA A 158 -2.02 4.93 -0.76
CA ALA A 158 -1.59 4.20 -1.93
C ALA A 158 -0.50 4.95 -2.69
N ILE A 159 0.69 4.34 -2.78
CA ILE A 159 1.87 4.84 -3.47
C ILE A 159 1.86 4.28 -4.89
N PRO A 160 1.82 5.14 -5.94
CA PRO A 160 1.77 4.66 -7.31
C PRO A 160 3.10 3.98 -7.68
N ALA A 161 3.10 2.70 -8.04
CA ALA A 161 4.30 1.98 -8.48
C ALA A 161 4.37 1.77 -10.00
N GLY A 162 3.24 1.91 -10.71
CA GLY A 162 3.12 1.76 -12.16
C GLY A 162 2.74 3.04 -12.89
N VAL A 163 2.40 2.90 -14.17
CA VAL A 163 1.91 3.96 -15.06
C VAL A 163 0.44 3.78 -15.47
N LYS A 164 -0.22 2.71 -14.99
CA LYS A 164 -1.62 2.40 -15.24
C LYS A 164 -2.32 2.31 -13.88
N ILE A 165 -2.86 3.45 -13.45
CA ILE A 165 -3.59 3.58 -12.20
C ILE A 165 -4.88 4.31 -12.53
N TYR A 166 -6.00 3.62 -12.36
CA TYR A 166 -7.35 4.14 -12.57
C TYR A 166 -8.03 4.46 -11.24
N SER A 167 -7.63 3.80 -10.15
CA SER A 167 -8.22 4.01 -8.84
C SER A 167 -7.90 5.42 -8.30
N PRO A 168 -8.92 6.21 -7.91
CA PRO A 168 -8.71 7.54 -7.30
C PRO A 168 -8.08 7.49 -5.90
N CYS A 169 -7.92 6.32 -5.30
CA CYS A 169 -7.28 6.16 -3.99
C CYS A 169 -5.76 6.39 -4.01
N PHE A 170 -5.12 6.44 -5.18
CA PHE A 170 -3.68 6.66 -5.30
C PHE A 170 -3.27 8.12 -5.14
N ALA A 171 -2.17 8.33 -4.42
CA ALA A 171 -1.48 9.61 -4.46
C ALA A 171 -0.96 9.87 -5.88
N ILE A 172 -0.94 11.15 -6.28
CA ILE A 172 -0.47 11.57 -7.60
C ILE A 172 1.04 11.30 -7.82
N SER A 173 1.81 11.09 -6.75
CA SER A 173 3.24 10.75 -6.80
C SER A 173 3.73 10.21 -5.44
N PRO A 174 4.90 9.55 -5.37
CA PRO A 174 5.52 9.15 -4.10
C PRO A 174 5.76 10.34 -3.16
N ALA A 175 6.17 11.49 -3.69
CA ALA A 175 6.34 12.71 -2.89
C ALA A 175 5.00 13.23 -2.34
N ALA A 176 3.90 13.10 -3.10
CA ALA A 176 2.57 13.45 -2.60
C ALA A 176 2.12 12.46 -1.50
N ALA A 177 2.36 11.17 -1.66
CA ALA A 177 2.13 10.17 -0.62
C ALA A 177 2.93 10.48 0.66
N GLY A 178 4.19 10.92 0.53
CA GLY A 178 5.02 11.34 1.65
C GLY A 178 4.46 12.56 2.39
N ARG A 179 3.92 13.53 1.66
CA ARG A 179 3.20 14.68 2.27
C ARG A 179 1.92 14.26 3.01
N MET A 180 1.14 13.34 2.43
CA MET A 180 -0.04 12.77 3.09
C MET A 180 0.35 12.04 4.37
N LEU A 181 1.42 11.24 4.33
CA LEU A 181 1.98 10.55 5.48
C LEU A 181 2.37 11.53 6.59
N ALA A 182 3.11 12.58 6.27
CA ALA A 182 3.50 13.61 7.24
C ALA A 182 2.27 14.34 7.83
N ALA A 183 1.27 14.68 7.00
CA ALA A 183 0.03 15.31 7.45
C ALA A 183 -0.79 14.41 8.37
N PHE A 184 -0.87 13.11 8.05
CA PHE A 184 -1.53 12.11 8.88
C PHE A 184 -0.86 11.95 10.25
N LEU A 185 0.47 11.89 10.28
CA LEU A 185 1.22 11.85 11.55
C LEU A 185 1.03 13.12 12.39
N ALA A 186 0.89 14.28 11.74
CA ALA A 186 0.60 15.55 12.42
C ALA A 186 -0.86 15.65 12.94
N GLY A 187 -1.76 14.75 12.53
CA GLY A 187 -3.19 14.82 12.87
C GLY A 187 -3.98 15.86 12.07
N ASN A 188 -3.40 16.37 10.98
CA ASN A 188 -3.97 17.44 10.17
C ASN A 188 -4.53 16.90 8.85
N THR A 189 -5.18 15.74 8.88
CA THR A 189 -5.75 15.13 7.68
C THR A 189 -7.18 14.68 7.89
N GLU A 190 -7.97 14.89 6.86
CA GLU A 190 -9.25 14.21 6.69
C GLU A 190 -9.01 12.85 6.04
N ILE A 191 -9.91 11.91 6.30
CA ILE A 191 -9.94 10.60 5.68
C ILE A 191 -11.24 10.46 4.92
N GLU A 192 -11.15 9.91 3.71
CA GLU A 192 -12.28 9.77 2.80
C GLU A 192 -12.19 8.45 2.06
N ASN A 193 -13.27 7.67 2.09
CA ASN A 193 -13.34 6.44 1.29
C ASN A 193 -13.23 6.76 -0.21
N LYS A 194 -12.22 6.20 -0.87
CA LYS A 194 -12.02 6.29 -2.31
C LYS A 194 -12.24 4.93 -2.96
N ALA A 195 -12.91 4.93 -4.11
CA ALA A 195 -13.13 3.74 -4.91
C ALA A 195 -11.81 3.11 -5.37
N VAL A 196 -11.80 1.78 -5.43
CA VAL A 196 -10.78 0.98 -6.11
C VAL A 196 -11.38 0.51 -7.42
N ILE A 197 -10.81 1.00 -8.50
CA ILE A 197 -11.26 0.75 -9.87
C ILE A 197 -10.13 0.07 -10.61
N ASP A 198 -10.42 -1.07 -11.23
CA ASP A 198 -9.44 -1.80 -12.01
C ASP A 198 -10.06 -2.21 -13.36
N VAL A 199 -9.22 -2.40 -14.36
CA VAL A 199 -9.65 -2.90 -15.65
C VAL A 199 -9.87 -4.40 -15.56
N ALA A 200 -11.02 -4.89 -16.03
CA ALA A 200 -11.21 -6.33 -16.20
C ALA A 200 -10.30 -6.81 -17.34
N GLU A 201 -9.11 -7.33 -17.02
CA GLU A 201 -8.12 -7.74 -18.02
C GLU A 201 -8.62 -8.84 -18.96
N ASP A 202 -9.58 -9.66 -18.53
CA ASP A 202 -10.26 -10.66 -19.37
C ASP A 202 -11.01 -10.00 -20.55
N ASP A 203 -11.59 -8.81 -20.34
CA ASP A 203 -12.25 -8.03 -21.39
C ASP A 203 -11.24 -7.34 -22.31
N LEU A 204 -10.04 -7.02 -21.78
CA LEU A 204 -8.94 -6.41 -22.54
C LEU A 204 -8.41 -7.35 -23.64
N ARG A 205 -8.47 -8.67 -23.41
CA ARG A 205 -8.14 -9.71 -24.42
C ARG A 205 -9.18 -9.78 -25.53
N ALA A 206 -10.42 -9.40 -25.25
CA ALA A 206 -11.51 -9.32 -26.23
C ALA A 206 -11.62 -7.94 -26.93
N GLY A 207 -10.65 -7.04 -26.71
CA GLY A 207 -10.64 -5.70 -27.30
C GLY A 207 -11.60 -4.70 -26.64
N ARG A 208 -12.15 -5.05 -25.45
CA ARG A 208 -13.02 -4.17 -24.67
C ARG A 208 -12.26 -3.64 -23.45
N VAL A 209 -12.48 -2.38 -23.08
CA VAL A 209 -11.95 -1.82 -21.84
C VAL A 209 -13.15 -1.55 -20.93
N GLU A 210 -13.38 -2.44 -19.98
CA GLU A 210 -14.43 -2.28 -18.97
C GLU A 210 -13.78 -2.04 -17.61
N LEU A 211 -14.11 -0.90 -17.00
CA LEU A 211 -13.68 -0.56 -15.65
C LEU A 211 -14.72 -1.09 -14.67
N ARG A 212 -14.25 -1.77 -13.62
CA ARG A 212 -15.10 -2.27 -12.54
C ARG A 212 -14.63 -1.74 -11.20
N GLU A 213 -15.58 -1.43 -10.33
CA GLU A 213 -15.32 -1.09 -8.93
C GLU A 213 -15.22 -2.37 -8.10
N TYR A 214 -14.17 -2.47 -7.28
CA TYR A 214 -13.88 -3.63 -6.43
C TYR A 214 -14.11 -3.36 -4.94
N GLY A 215 -14.47 -2.13 -4.58
CA GLY A 215 -14.71 -1.66 -3.21
C GLY A 215 -14.07 -0.30 -2.96
N THR A 216 -13.89 0.06 -1.69
CA THR A 216 -13.29 1.35 -1.29
C THR A 216 -12.16 1.15 -0.30
N LEU A 217 -11.20 2.09 -0.30
CA LEU A 217 -10.17 2.21 0.73
C LEU A 217 -10.30 3.55 1.45
N PRO A 218 -10.21 3.57 2.79
CA PRO A 218 -10.25 4.79 3.59
C PRO A 218 -8.96 5.62 3.48
#